data_AF-A0A0C3BWN5-F1
#
_entry.id   AF-A0A0C3BWN5-F1
#
_cell.length_a   1.000
_cell.length_b   1.000
_cell.length_c   1.000
_cell.angle_alpha   90.00
_cell.angle_beta   90.00
_cell.angle_gamma   90.00
#
_symmetry.space_group_name_H-M   'P 1'
#
loop_
_entity.id
_entity.type
_entity.pdbx_description
1 polymer ?
#
loop_
_entity_poly.entity_id
_entity_poly.type
_entity_poly.pdbx_seq_one_letter_code
_entity_poly.pdbx_strand_id
1 'polypeptide(L)'
;MLTSDKRKLQRARQKDKEKIQKYKANELKQEADDLADPADHDVGETTHGMRKLLRRFQDLMSMNVLDKDEDCVVCMETMTLKNCSSLPCQHLICNGCLPQICKVDWRIRSDDSEGEGEQGQEVTKCPQCREESPRKDVQLVHYTATEQWDHLLEVVKDWAKIDHRRADETSEEEDEEDFIKDESTNASSSASSEAADASRESTPESDLAVDRAVTPQSANGARSYLTSPSATKRKRMEELAKQRKKKKRQGTVSDARVLSGQI
;
A
#
# COMPACT_ATOMS: atom_id res chain seq x y z
N MET A 1 74.40 -2.05 1.59
CA MET A 1 73.11 -2.26 0.87
C MET A 1 71.93 -2.46 1.82
N LEU A 2 72.07 -3.26 2.90
CA LEU A 2 71.00 -3.57 3.88
C LEU A 2 70.28 -2.36 4.54
N THR A 3 70.96 -1.22 4.70
CA THR A 3 70.37 -0.01 5.30
C THR A 3 69.36 0.70 4.40
N SER A 4 69.53 0.60 3.08
CA SER A 4 68.60 1.16 2.09
C SER A 4 67.28 0.39 2.08
N ASP A 5 67.36 -0.93 2.12
CA ASP A 5 66.18 -1.81 2.11
C ASP A 5 65.39 -1.69 3.43
N LYS A 6 66.08 -1.55 4.57
CA LYS A 6 65.43 -1.28 5.85
C LYS A 6 64.63 0.03 5.81
N ARG A 7 65.17 1.09 5.18
CA ARG A 7 64.46 2.38 5.03
C ARG A 7 63.27 2.27 4.08
N LYS A 8 63.38 1.49 3.00
CA LYS A 8 62.25 1.20 2.09
C LYS A 8 61.14 0.44 2.81
N LEU A 9 61.48 -0.59 3.59
CA LEU A 9 60.50 -1.35 4.39
C LEU A 9 59.80 -0.48 5.43
N GLN A 10 60.53 0.39 6.12
CA GLN A 10 59.94 1.31 7.11
C GLN A 10 58.94 2.28 6.46
N ARG A 11 59.25 2.81 5.27
CA ARG A 11 58.34 3.66 4.50
C ARG A 11 57.09 2.90 4.03
N ALA A 12 57.25 1.66 3.57
CA ALA A 12 56.11 0.83 3.18
C ALA A 12 55.18 0.55 4.37
N ARG A 13 55.72 0.14 5.52
CA ARG A 13 54.93 -0.09 6.75
C ARG A 13 54.21 1.17 7.24
N GLN A 14 54.84 2.34 7.12
CA GLN A 14 54.20 3.60 7.48
C GLN A 14 53.00 3.91 6.58
N LYS A 15 53.14 3.72 5.26
CA LYS A 15 52.04 3.89 4.31
C LYS A 15 50.90 2.91 4.55
N ASP A 16 51.22 1.64 4.83
CA ASP A 16 50.20 0.63 5.14
C ASP A 16 49.45 0.97 6.43
N LYS A 17 50.16 1.46 7.45
CA LYS A 17 49.54 1.91 8.71
C LYS A 17 48.57 3.08 8.50
N GLU A 18 48.96 4.08 7.70
CA GLU A 18 48.10 5.21 7.35
C GLU A 18 46.86 4.76 6.55
N LYS A 19 47.04 3.82 5.61
CA LYS A 19 45.95 3.25 4.82
C LYS A 19 44.96 2.48 5.69
N ILE A 20 45.45 1.66 6.63
CA ILE A 20 44.62 0.93 7.59
C ILE A 20 43.85 1.90 8.49
N GLN A 21 44.48 2.97 8.98
CA GLN A 21 43.79 3.98 9.80
C GLN A 21 42.69 4.70 9.02
N LYS A 22 42.92 5.02 7.74
CA LYS A 22 41.90 5.62 6.87
C LYS A 22 40.70 4.70 6.67
N TYR A 23 40.93 3.41 6.43
CA TYR A 23 39.82 2.45 6.30
C TYR A 23 39.03 2.30 7.60
N LYS A 24 39.72 2.18 8.74
CA LYS A 24 39.05 2.11 10.05
C LYS A 24 38.22 3.36 10.35
N ALA A 25 38.70 4.55 9.99
CA ALA A 25 37.96 5.79 10.18
C ALA A 25 36.72 5.86 9.27
N ASN A 26 36.82 5.33 8.05
CA ASN A 26 35.68 5.24 7.13
C ASN A 26 34.65 4.22 7.61
N GLU A 27 35.07 3.02 8.04
CA GLU A 27 34.18 1.98 8.59
C GLU A 27 33.44 2.51 9.83
N LEU A 28 34.17 3.14 10.75
CA LEU A 28 33.57 3.65 11.99
C LEU A 28 32.64 4.84 11.74
N LYS A 29 32.90 5.63 10.69
CA LYS A 29 31.97 6.68 10.25
C LYS A 29 30.71 6.07 9.65
N GLN A 30 30.85 5.06 8.79
CA GLN A 30 29.72 4.38 8.18
C GLN A 30 28.85 3.70 9.24
N GLU A 31 29.47 2.97 10.18
CA GLU A 31 28.74 2.33 11.30
C GLU A 31 28.03 3.36 12.19
N ALA A 32 28.63 4.55 12.39
CA ALA A 32 27.98 5.63 13.12
C ALA A 32 26.82 6.25 12.34
N ASP A 33 26.94 6.38 11.02
CA ASP A 33 25.86 6.86 10.14
C ASP A 33 24.70 5.84 10.10
N ASP A 34 25.00 4.53 10.06
CA ASP A 34 24.02 3.43 10.09
C ASP A 34 23.30 3.34 11.46
N LEU A 35 24.04 3.48 12.58
CA LEU A 35 23.46 3.53 13.93
C LEU A 35 22.66 4.81 14.20
N ALA A 36 22.99 5.91 13.51
CA ALA A 36 22.26 7.16 13.60
C ALA A 36 21.00 7.16 12.73
N ASP A 37 20.83 6.18 11.85
CA ASP A 37 19.60 6.02 11.09
C ASP A 37 18.46 5.59 12.03
N PRO A 38 17.46 6.45 12.28
CA PRO A 38 16.30 6.10 13.11
C PRO A 38 15.42 4.99 12.47
N ALA A 39 15.81 4.46 11.31
CA ALA A 39 15.15 3.36 10.60
C ALA A 39 15.08 2.04 11.39
N ASP A 40 15.69 1.92 12.57
CA ASP A 40 15.55 0.75 13.46
C ASP A 40 14.63 0.98 14.67
N HIS A 41 14.10 2.19 14.84
CA HIS A 41 13.10 2.45 15.86
C HIS A 41 11.68 2.44 15.25
N ASP A 42 10.88 1.55 15.81
CA ASP A 42 9.41 1.59 15.81
C ASP A 42 8.66 0.94 14.63
N VAL A 43 8.81 -0.37 14.51
CA VAL A 43 7.85 -1.25 13.80
C VAL A 43 6.40 -1.04 14.29
N GLY A 44 6.20 -0.52 15.51
CA GLY A 44 4.87 -0.14 16.02
C GLY A 44 4.30 1.10 15.34
N GLU A 45 5.14 2.12 15.09
CA GLU A 45 4.72 3.39 14.49
C GLU A 45 4.28 3.24 13.03
N THR A 46 4.92 2.35 12.25
CA THR A 46 4.54 2.12 10.85
C THR A 46 3.10 1.59 10.71
N THR A 47 2.71 0.60 11.52
CA THR A 47 1.33 0.05 11.46
C THR A 47 0.27 1.07 11.88
N HIS A 48 0.58 1.91 12.87
CA HIS A 48 -0.30 2.99 13.27
C HIS A 48 -0.40 4.08 12.19
N GLY A 49 0.73 4.41 11.55
CA GLY A 49 0.79 5.31 10.40
C GLY A 49 -0.09 4.84 9.25
N MET A 50 0.03 3.58 8.84
CA MET A 50 -0.81 2.98 7.78
C MET A 50 -2.31 3.06 8.12
N ARG A 51 -2.71 2.73 9.36
CA ARG A 51 -4.12 2.85 9.80
C ARG A 51 -4.63 4.29 9.80
N LYS A 52 -3.76 5.27 10.06
CA LYS A 52 -4.12 6.69 10.01
C LYS A 52 -4.32 7.16 8.56
N LEU A 53 -3.45 6.73 7.64
CA LEU A 53 -3.61 7.00 6.21
C LEU A 53 -4.87 6.37 5.63
N LEU A 54 -5.17 5.12 5.98
CA LEU A 54 -6.43 4.45 5.57
C LEU A 54 -7.67 5.21 6.02
N ARG A 55 -7.69 5.67 7.28
CA ARG A 55 -8.81 6.49 7.79
C ARG A 55 -8.93 7.79 7.01
N ARG A 56 -7.83 8.51 6.81
CA ARG A 56 -7.83 9.75 6.01
C ARG A 56 -8.31 9.50 4.57
N PHE A 57 -7.90 8.40 3.95
CA PHE A 57 -8.37 8.00 2.63
C PHE A 57 -9.88 7.76 2.62
N GLN A 58 -10.40 6.98 3.58
CA GLN A 58 -11.83 6.72 3.72
C GLN A 58 -12.63 8.00 3.98
N ASP A 59 -12.12 8.88 4.86
CA ASP A 59 -12.74 10.16 5.17
C ASP A 59 -12.86 10.98 3.89
N LEU A 60 -11.76 11.15 3.14
CA LEU A 60 -11.76 11.86 1.86
C LEU A 60 -12.74 11.25 0.85
N MET A 61 -12.76 9.93 0.68
CA MET A 61 -13.67 9.22 -0.24
C MET A 61 -15.16 9.39 0.13
N SER A 62 -15.45 9.61 1.42
CA SER A 62 -16.82 9.78 1.91
C SER A 62 -17.29 11.24 1.92
N MET A 63 -16.40 12.19 1.61
CA MET A 63 -16.77 13.61 1.51
C MET A 63 -17.57 13.87 0.24
N ASN A 64 -18.62 14.67 0.36
CA ASN A 64 -19.33 15.21 -0.79
C ASN A 64 -18.47 16.29 -1.46
N VAL A 65 -18.36 16.21 -2.78
CA VAL A 65 -17.57 17.13 -3.60
C VAL A 65 -18.45 17.88 -4.58
N LEU A 66 -18.00 19.07 -4.96
CA LEU A 66 -18.64 19.86 -6.00
C LEU A 66 -18.02 19.51 -7.36
N ASP A 67 -18.86 19.14 -8.33
CA ASP A 67 -18.41 18.96 -9.71
C ASP A 67 -18.27 20.30 -10.45
N LYS A 68 -17.60 20.27 -11.61
CA LYS A 68 -17.44 21.47 -12.45
C LYS A 68 -18.80 21.83 -13.03
N ASP A 69 -19.21 23.08 -12.80
CA ASP A 69 -20.43 23.68 -13.35
C ASP A 69 -21.75 23.06 -12.82
N GLU A 70 -21.78 22.56 -11.58
CA GLU A 70 -23.04 22.17 -10.95
C GLU A 70 -23.87 23.39 -10.52
N ASP A 71 -25.14 23.41 -10.91
CA ASP A 71 -26.09 24.46 -10.57
C ASP A 71 -26.98 24.07 -9.37
N CYS A 72 -27.34 25.05 -8.56
CA CYS A 72 -28.25 24.83 -7.44
C CYS A 72 -29.68 24.56 -7.96
N VAL A 73 -30.31 23.47 -7.50
CA VAL A 73 -31.68 23.09 -7.91
C VAL A 73 -32.78 24.08 -7.51
N VAL A 74 -32.49 25.04 -6.62
CA VAL A 74 -33.47 26.03 -6.13
C VAL A 74 -33.40 27.34 -6.92
N CYS A 75 -32.22 27.95 -7.03
CA CYS A 75 -32.04 29.22 -7.74
C CYS A 75 -31.52 29.08 -9.17
N MET A 76 -31.07 27.88 -9.58
CA MET A 76 -30.43 27.59 -10.87
C MET A 76 -29.14 28.39 -11.13
N GLU A 77 -28.49 28.87 -10.08
CA GLU A 77 -27.19 29.54 -10.18
C GLU A 77 -26.05 28.53 -9.99
N THR A 78 -24.97 28.73 -10.73
CA THR A 78 -23.75 27.90 -10.64
C THR A 78 -23.14 28.01 -9.26
N MET A 79 -22.91 26.86 -8.63
CA MET A 79 -22.40 26.79 -7.28
C MET A 79 -20.89 27.06 -7.23
N THR A 80 -20.45 27.73 -6.17
CA THR A 80 -19.03 27.96 -5.90
C THR A 80 -18.63 27.26 -4.61
N LEU A 81 -17.39 26.79 -4.52
CA LEU A 81 -16.82 26.20 -3.30
C LEU A 81 -17.08 27.06 -2.07
N LYS A 82 -17.32 26.40 -0.92
CA LYS A 82 -17.63 27.03 0.39
C LYS A 82 -18.94 27.84 0.43
N ASN A 83 -19.65 27.99 -0.69
CA ASN A 83 -20.97 28.61 -0.76
C ASN A 83 -22.08 27.59 -1.05
N CYS A 84 -21.76 26.29 -0.99
CA CYS A 84 -22.71 25.20 -1.10
C CYS A 84 -22.58 24.26 0.08
N SER A 85 -23.72 23.66 0.41
CA SER A 85 -23.88 22.69 1.48
C SER A 85 -24.45 21.40 0.90
N SER A 86 -23.96 20.27 1.39
CA SER A 86 -24.48 18.95 1.09
C SER A 86 -25.43 18.49 2.18
N LEU A 87 -26.58 17.98 1.75
CA LEU A 87 -27.47 17.23 2.62
C LEU A 87 -26.91 15.82 2.89
N PRO A 88 -27.38 15.12 3.94
CA PRO A 88 -27.02 13.72 4.21
C PRO A 88 -27.35 12.76 3.06
N CYS A 89 -28.37 13.10 2.26
CA CYS A 89 -28.73 12.39 1.04
C CYS A 89 -27.84 12.71 -0.18
N GLN A 90 -26.69 13.36 0.04
CA GLN A 90 -25.68 13.72 -0.97
C GLN A 90 -26.10 14.76 -2.01
N HIS A 91 -27.28 15.35 -1.90
CA HIS A 91 -27.73 16.44 -2.76
C HIS A 91 -27.18 17.80 -2.31
N LEU A 92 -26.76 18.62 -3.26
CA LEU A 92 -26.12 19.92 -3.03
C LEU A 92 -27.07 21.10 -3.19
N ILE A 93 -26.95 22.09 -2.30
CA ILE A 93 -27.77 23.31 -2.28
C ILE A 93 -26.87 24.51 -1.93
N CYS A 94 -27.07 25.66 -2.58
CA CYS A 94 -26.31 26.86 -2.24
C CYS A 94 -26.72 27.41 -0.86
N ASN A 95 -25.77 28.06 -0.18
CA ASN A 95 -25.97 28.61 1.17
C ASN A 95 -26.99 29.75 1.21
N GLY A 96 -27.29 30.38 0.06
CA GLY A 96 -28.36 31.38 -0.07
C GLY A 96 -29.76 30.77 -0.04
N CYS A 97 -29.93 29.59 -0.64
CA CYS A 97 -31.22 28.89 -0.70
C CYS A 97 -31.48 28.02 0.54
N LEU A 98 -30.43 27.52 1.21
CA LEU A 98 -30.57 26.65 2.39
C LEU A 98 -31.49 27.27 3.48
N PRO A 99 -31.36 28.55 3.89
CA PRO A 99 -32.27 29.15 4.86
C PRO A 99 -33.72 29.28 4.38
N GLN A 100 -33.96 29.34 3.07
CA GLN A 100 -35.32 29.47 2.49
C GLN A 100 -36.09 28.15 2.54
N ILE A 101 -35.37 27.03 2.46
CA ILE A 101 -35.95 25.68 2.52
C ILE A 101 -35.96 25.10 3.94
N CYS A 102 -35.12 25.61 4.84
CA CYS A 102 -35.19 25.31 6.27
C CYS A 102 -36.52 25.79 6.83
N LYS A 103 -37.25 24.89 7.49
CA LYS A 103 -38.43 25.23 8.28
C LYS A 103 -38.14 24.88 9.73
N VAL A 104 -38.51 25.77 10.63
CA VAL A 104 -38.51 25.46 12.06
C VAL A 104 -39.70 24.52 12.30
N ASP A 105 -39.43 23.24 12.57
CA ASP A 105 -40.50 22.32 12.95
C ASP A 105 -40.64 22.32 14.47
N TRP A 106 -41.61 23.09 14.96
CA TRP A 106 -41.93 23.19 16.38
C TRP A 106 -42.52 21.89 16.95
N ARG A 107 -42.92 20.93 16.10
CA ARG A 107 -43.52 19.67 16.57
C ARG A 107 -42.51 18.65 17.06
N ILE A 108 -41.25 18.77 16.64
CA ILE A 108 -40.18 17.90 17.15
C ILE A 108 -39.72 18.49 18.49
N ARG A 109 -40.36 18.03 19.57
CA ARG A 109 -39.82 18.22 20.92
C ARG A 109 -38.60 17.31 21.05
N SER A 110 -37.44 17.88 21.36
CA SER A 110 -36.28 17.10 21.76
C SER A 110 -36.57 16.50 23.14
N ASP A 111 -36.84 15.19 23.19
CA ASP A 111 -37.13 14.45 24.43
C ASP A 111 -35.94 14.43 25.41
N ASP A 112 -34.75 14.89 24.99
CA ASP A 112 -33.50 14.78 25.75
C ASP A 112 -33.05 16.07 26.47
N SER A 113 -33.85 17.16 26.48
CA SER A 113 -33.44 18.43 27.10
C SER A 113 -34.29 18.83 28.31
N GLU A 114 -33.91 18.34 29.49
CA GLU A 114 -34.31 18.90 30.80
C GLU A 114 -33.54 20.21 31.05
N GLY A 115 -33.81 21.26 30.28
CA GLY A 115 -33.11 22.54 30.40
C GLY A 115 -33.79 23.64 29.61
N GLU A 116 -34.13 24.73 30.30
CA GLU A 116 -34.97 25.83 29.84
C GLU A 116 -34.46 26.48 28.54
N GLY A 117 -35.15 26.20 27.43
CA GLY A 117 -34.97 26.87 26.16
C GLY A 117 -35.60 26.07 25.01
N GLU A 118 -36.88 26.32 24.71
CA GLU A 118 -37.58 25.77 23.54
C GLU A 118 -36.96 26.29 22.23
N GLN A 119 -35.83 25.73 21.80
CA GLN A 119 -35.30 25.95 20.45
C GLN A 119 -35.77 24.77 19.59
N GLY A 120 -36.83 25.01 18.79
CA GLY A 120 -37.31 24.02 17.82
C GLY A 120 -36.17 23.57 16.90
N GLN A 121 -36.09 22.26 16.64
CA GLN A 121 -35.05 21.72 15.77
C GLN A 121 -35.31 22.17 14.33
N GLU A 122 -34.32 22.82 13.71
CA GLU A 122 -34.42 23.24 12.33
C GLU A 122 -34.28 22.02 11.40
N VAL A 123 -35.32 21.74 10.62
CA VAL A 123 -35.37 20.62 9.68
C VAL A 123 -35.40 21.16 8.26
N THR A 124 -34.62 20.53 7.39
CA THR A 124 -34.53 20.84 5.96
C THR A 124 -35.11 19.68 5.17
N LYS A 125 -35.94 19.98 4.16
CA LYS A 125 -36.42 18.98 3.20
C LYS A 125 -35.63 19.10 1.92
N CYS A 126 -35.00 18.01 1.48
CA CYS A 126 -34.31 17.98 0.20
C CYS A 126 -35.27 18.29 -0.97
N PRO A 127 -35.01 19.29 -1.83
CA PRO A 127 -35.87 19.56 -2.99
C PRO A 127 -35.94 18.41 -4.00
N GLN A 128 -34.88 17.59 -4.09
CA GLN A 128 -34.79 16.48 -5.04
C GLN A 128 -35.44 15.19 -4.52
N CYS A 129 -35.01 14.68 -3.36
CA CYS A 129 -35.51 13.41 -2.81
C CYS A 129 -36.59 13.56 -1.72
N ARG A 130 -36.87 14.78 -1.25
CA ARG A 130 -37.82 15.09 -0.16
C ARG A 130 -37.47 14.50 1.21
N GLU A 131 -36.30 13.91 1.36
CA GLU A 131 -35.80 13.42 2.63
C GLU A 131 -35.64 14.58 3.63
N GLU A 132 -36.11 14.35 4.85
CA GLU A 132 -36.00 15.29 5.96
C GLU A 132 -34.66 15.08 6.65
N SER A 133 -33.90 16.15 6.84
CA SER A 133 -32.61 16.11 7.51
C SER A 133 -32.50 17.27 8.50
N PRO A 134 -31.96 17.03 9.70
CA PRO A 134 -31.79 18.11 10.66
C PRO A 134 -30.65 19.03 10.18
N ARG A 135 -30.78 20.33 10.40
CA ARG A 135 -29.82 21.32 9.90
C ARG A 135 -28.38 21.07 10.39
N LYS A 136 -28.23 20.48 11.58
CA LYS A 136 -26.93 20.12 12.16
C LYS A 136 -26.14 19.08 11.35
N ASP A 137 -26.83 18.26 10.55
CA ASP A 137 -26.20 17.19 9.76
C ASP A 137 -25.88 17.68 8.33
N VAL A 138 -26.26 18.91 7.99
CA VAL A 138 -25.91 19.54 6.72
C VAL A 138 -24.45 19.96 6.77
N GLN A 139 -23.65 19.47 5.81
CA GLN A 139 -22.21 19.67 5.78
C GLN A 139 -21.83 20.68 4.70
N LEU A 140 -20.83 21.52 4.97
CA LEU A 140 -20.30 22.43 3.97
C LEU A 140 -19.40 21.67 3.00
N VAL A 141 -19.55 21.94 1.69
CA VAL A 141 -18.66 21.33 0.69
C VAL A 141 -17.36 22.12 0.60
N HIS A 142 -16.25 21.43 0.84
CA HIS A 142 -14.92 22.04 0.93
C HIS A 142 -14.05 21.86 -0.32
N TYR A 143 -14.29 20.80 -1.09
CA TYR A 143 -13.43 20.41 -2.21
C TYR A 143 -14.21 20.28 -3.51
N THR A 144 -13.55 20.61 -4.62
CA THR A 144 -13.97 20.11 -5.93
C THR A 144 -13.61 18.64 -6.08
N ALA A 145 -14.23 17.95 -7.03
CA ALA A 145 -13.82 16.59 -7.40
C ALA A 145 -12.32 16.51 -7.75
N THR A 146 -11.78 17.50 -8.46
CA THR A 146 -10.34 17.53 -8.81
C THR A 146 -9.45 17.67 -7.57
N GLU A 147 -9.77 18.58 -6.65
CA GLU A 147 -8.99 18.77 -5.41
C GLU A 147 -9.07 17.54 -4.48
N GLN A 148 -10.23 16.87 -4.41
CA GLN A 148 -10.36 15.62 -3.66
C GLN A 148 -9.42 14.54 -4.22
N TRP A 149 -9.35 14.39 -5.55
CA TRP A 149 -8.42 13.48 -6.20
C TRP A 149 -6.96 13.84 -5.90
N ASP A 150 -6.59 15.11 -5.93
CA ASP A 150 -5.23 15.55 -5.57
C ASP A 150 -4.87 15.17 -4.13
N HIS A 151 -5.79 15.38 -3.18
CA HIS A 151 -5.58 14.96 -1.78
C HIS A 151 -5.52 13.44 -1.61
N LEU A 152 -6.30 12.67 -2.37
CA LEU A 152 -6.18 11.21 -2.37
C LEU A 152 -4.81 10.77 -2.89
N LEU A 153 -4.28 11.41 -3.93
CA LEU A 153 -2.94 11.13 -4.46
C LEU A 153 -1.84 11.48 -3.45
N GLU A 154 -2.01 12.53 -2.64
CA GLU A 154 -1.09 12.83 -1.52
C GLU A 154 -1.07 11.69 -0.51
N VAL A 155 -2.24 11.15 -0.13
CA VAL A 155 -2.32 10.00 0.79
C VAL A 155 -1.61 8.77 0.22
N VAL A 156 -1.74 8.52 -1.08
CA VAL A 156 -1.04 7.42 -1.76
C VAL A 156 0.48 7.63 -1.77
N LYS A 157 0.95 8.86 -2.01
CA LYS A 157 2.39 9.19 -1.94
C LYS A 157 2.93 8.98 -0.53
N ASP A 158 2.19 9.39 0.50
CA ASP A 158 2.58 9.19 1.88
C ASP A 158 2.56 7.71 2.28
N TRP A 159 1.62 6.93 1.74
CA TRP A 159 1.63 5.48 1.88
C TRP A 159 2.90 4.86 1.29
N ALA A 160 3.25 5.22 0.05
CA ALA A 160 4.41 4.67 -0.65
C ALA A 160 5.71 4.91 0.12
N LYS A 161 5.85 6.07 0.78
CA LYS A 161 7.01 6.37 1.64
C LYS A 161 7.12 5.43 2.84
N ILE A 162 5.99 5.02 3.43
CA ILE A 162 5.97 4.08 4.56
C ILE A 162 6.25 2.65 4.07
N ASP A 163 5.74 2.30 2.89
CA ASP A 163 5.86 0.95 2.33
C ASP A 163 7.27 0.61 1.83
N HIS A 164 8.01 1.59 1.28
CA HIS A 164 9.39 1.39 0.80
C HIS A 164 10.36 0.88 1.88
N ARG A 165 10.10 1.13 3.17
CA ARG A 165 10.91 0.59 4.27
C ARG A 165 10.92 -0.95 4.33
N ARG A 166 9.93 -1.63 3.73
CA ARG A 166 9.93 -3.10 3.62
C ARG A 166 10.67 -3.64 2.40
N ALA A 167 10.86 -2.84 1.36
CA ALA A 167 11.52 -3.30 0.13
C ALA A 167 13.03 -3.39 0.33
N ASP A 168 13.62 -2.44 1.07
CA ASP A 168 15.07 -2.39 1.30
C ASP A 168 15.57 -3.60 2.13
N GLU A 169 14.74 -4.17 3.01
CA GLU A 169 15.07 -5.41 3.75
C GLU A 169 15.09 -6.68 2.87
N THR A 170 14.56 -6.61 1.64
CA THR A 170 14.52 -7.77 0.71
C THR A 170 15.47 -7.64 -0.46
N SER A 171 16.06 -6.46 -0.69
CA SER A 171 16.87 -6.17 -1.87
C SER A 171 18.32 -6.67 -1.76
N GLU A 172 18.83 -7.02 -0.57
CA GLU A 172 20.23 -7.44 -0.42
C GLU A 172 20.49 -8.90 -0.85
N GLU A 173 19.45 -9.74 -1.00
CA GLU A 173 19.64 -11.16 -1.40
C GLU A 173 19.43 -11.45 -2.91
N GLU A 174 19.02 -10.46 -3.74
CA GLU A 174 18.75 -10.71 -5.17
C GLU A 174 19.94 -10.44 -6.12
N ASP A 175 21.06 -9.85 -5.66
CA ASP A 175 22.21 -9.51 -6.52
C ASP A 175 23.25 -10.67 -6.70
N GLU A 176 22.91 -11.90 -6.29
CA GLU A 176 23.79 -13.08 -6.45
C GLU A 176 23.36 -14.11 -7.51
N GLU A 177 22.26 -13.92 -8.26
CA GLU A 177 21.79 -14.92 -9.24
C GLU A 177 22.10 -14.59 -10.71
N ASP A 178 23.37 -14.38 -11.05
CA ASP A 178 23.88 -14.34 -12.44
C ASP A 178 24.14 -15.76 -13.00
N PHE A 179 23.28 -16.75 -12.67
CA PHE A 179 23.67 -18.16 -12.72
C PHE A 179 23.44 -18.88 -14.07
N ILE A 180 22.59 -18.43 -15.00
CA ILE A 180 22.54 -19.06 -16.35
C ILE A 180 22.16 -18.04 -17.41
N LYS A 181 23.16 -17.43 -18.05
CA LYS A 181 23.01 -16.77 -19.35
C LYS A 181 22.97 -17.86 -20.42
N ASP A 182 21.80 -18.47 -20.61
CA ASP A 182 21.58 -19.43 -21.70
C ASP A 182 21.64 -18.69 -23.04
N GLU A 183 22.84 -18.62 -23.59
CA GLU A 183 23.10 -18.37 -25.01
C GLU A 183 22.64 -19.60 -25.82
N SER A 184 21.32 -19.81 -25.88
CA SER A 184 20.73 -20.79 -26.80
C SER A 184 20.40 -20.09 -28.11
N THR A 185 21.38 -20.15 -29.01
CA THR A 185 21.21 -20.00 -30.45
C THR A 185 20.03 -20.83 -30.98
N ASN A 186 19.12 -20.14 -31.67
CA ASN A 186 18.51 -20.55 -32.93
C ASN A 186 17.61 -21.81 -32.95
N ALA A 187 16.29 -21.61 -32.90
CA ALA A 187 15.35 -22.37 -33.71
C ALA A 187 14.02 -21.61 -33.89
N SER A 188 13.91 -21.00 -35.06
CA SER A 188 12.67 -20.58 -35.73
C SER A 188 11.53 -21.59 -35.59
N SER A 189 10.32 -21.11 -35.29
CA SER A 189 9.08 -21.68 -35.84
C SER A 189 7.93 -20.67 -35.81
N SER A 190 7.51 -20.32 -37.03
CA SER A 190 6.28 -19.61 -37.38
C SER A 190 5.03 -20.46 -37.15
N ALA A 191 3.95 -19.81 -36.73
CA ALA A 191 2.55 -19.99 -37.17
C ALA A 191 1.71 -18.99 -36.34
N SER A 192 1.29 -17.83 -36.86
CA SER A 192 0.12 -17.59 -37.72
C SER A 192 -1.11 -18.44 -37.40
N SER A 193 -2.13 -17.81 -36.82
CA SER A 193 -3.54 -18.01 -37.21
C SER A 193 -4.44 -16.91 -36.61
N GLU A 194 -5.32 -16.42 -37.47
CA GLU A 194 -6.16 -15.24 -37.37
C GLU A 194 -7.54 -15.48 -36.71
N ALA A 195 -8.19 -14.37 -36.35
CA ALA A 195 -9.62 -14.04 -36.46
C ALA A 195 -10.73 -14.87 -35.75
N ALA A 196 -11.53 -14.16 -34.93
CA ALA A 196 -13.00 -14.09 -34.93
C ALA A 196 -13.42 -13.22 -33.71
N ASP A 197 -13.82 -11.97 -33.88
CA ASP A 197 -15.17 -11.51 -34.27
C ASP A 197 -16.31 -12.22 -33.51
N ALA A 198 -16.86 -11.53 -32.50
CA ALA A 198 -18.23 -11.70 -32.05
C ALA A 198 -18.65 -10.49 -31.20
N SER A 199 -19.17 -9.50 -31.91
CA SER A 199 -20.08 -8.47 -31.41
C SER A 199 -21.21 -9.07 -30.56
N ARG A 200 -21.44 -8.54 -29.35
CA ARG A 200 -22.71 -8.69 -28.62
C ARG A 200 -23.06 -7.41 -27.88
N GLU A 201 -23.75 -6.56 -28.62
CA GLU A 201 -24.64 -5.52 -28.12
C GLU A 201 -26.02 -6.14 -27.84
N SER A 202 -26.51 -6.01 -26.60
CA SER A 202 -27.94 -6.05 -26.28
C SER A 202 -28.17 -5.63 -24.82
N THR A 203 -28.60 -4.38 -24.66
CA THR A 203 -29.51 -3.89 -23.60
C THR A 203 -30.97 -4.24 -23.99
N PRO A 204 -32.04 -4.02 -23.17
CA PRO A 204 -32.18 -3.75 -21.73
C PRO A 204 -33.29 -4.60 -21.04
N GLU A 205 -33.58 -4.27 -19.77
CA GLU A 205 -34.79 -4.55 -18.97
C GLU A 205 -35.06 -5.96 -18.41
N SER A 206 -35.00 -6.07 -17.08
CA SER A 206 -35.92 -6.91 -16.32
C SER A 206 -36.08 -6.38 -14.88
N ASP A 207 -37.31 -5.99 -14.59
CA ASP A 207 -37.87 -5.61 -13.30
C ASP A 207 -37.68 -6.66 -12.18
N LEU A 208 -37.50 -6.12 -10.98
CA LEU A 208 -38.04 -6.56 -9.68
C LEU A 208 -38.20 -8.08 -9.42
N ALA A 209 -37.32 -8.63 -8.58
CA ALA A 209 -37.74 -9.58 -7.54
C ALA A 209 -36.72 -9.63 -6.39
N VAL A 210 -37.21 -9.26 -5.21
CA VAL A 210 -36.59 -9.50 -3.91
C VAL A 210 -36.49 -11.02 -3.73
N ASP A 211 -35.28 -11.57 -3.60
CA ASP A 211 -35.13 -12.87 -2.95
C ASP A 211 -33.83 -12.99 -2.14
N ARG A 212 -34.02 -13.65 -1.00
CA ARG A 212 -33.10 -13.93 0.09
C ARG A 212 -31.70 -14.35 -0.37
N ALA A 213 -30.70 -13.70 0.21
CA ALA A 213 -29.34 -14.21 0.26
C ALA A 213 -29.31 -15.55 1.02
N VAL A 214 -29.37 -16.66 0.27
CA VAL A 214 -29.00 -17.99 0.75
C VAL A 214 -27.47 -18.07 0.71
N THR A 215 -26.86 -18.02 1.87
CA THR A 215 -25.43 -18.33 2.04
C THR A 215 -25.19 -19.77 1.56
N PRO A 216 -24.27 -20.02 0.61
CA PRO A 216 -23.92 -21.39 0.27
C PRO A 216 -23.24 -22.04 1.47
N GLN A 217 -23.90 -23.05 2.05
CA GLN A 217 -23.29 -23.95 3.02
C GLN A 217 -22.15 -24.71 2.32
N SER A 218 -20.92 -24.32 2.63
CA SER A 218 -19.71 -25.04 2.22
C SER A 218 -19.68 -26.40 2.93
N ALA A 219 -20.23 -27.41 2.27
CA ALA A 219 -20.17 -28.80 2.70
C ALA A 219 -18.72 -29.31 2.68
N ASN A 220 -18.38 -29.97 3.79
CA ASN A 220 -17.21 -30.80 4.04
C ASN A 220 -16.53 -31.41 2.80
N GLY A 221 -15.28 -31.02 2.59
CA GLY A 221 -14.30 -31.78 1.83
C GLY A 221 -12.95 -31.65 2.52
N ALA A 222 -12.69 -32.48 3.53
CA ALA A 222 -11.38 -32.59 4.18
C ALA A 222 -10.35 -33.12 3.15
N ARG A 223 -9.82 -32.22 2.33
CA ARG A 223 -8.65 -32.50 1.49
C ARG A 223 -7.46 -32.68 2.42
N SER A 224 -6.97 -33.91 2.47
CA SER A 224 -5.80 -34.32 3.25
C SER A 224 -4.62 -33.36 2.99
N TYR A 225 -4.22 -32.64 4.03
CA TYR A 225 -3.11 -31.68 4.08
C TYR A 225 -1.74 -32.30 3.70
N LEU A 226 -1.69 -33.62 3.52
CA LEU A 226 -0.49 -34.36 3.15
C LEU A 226 -0.07 -34.19 1.69
N THR A 227 -0.88 -33.53 0.86
CA THR A 227 -0.56 -33.21 -0.55
C THR A 227 -0.37 -31.71 -0.79
N SER A 228 -0.03 -30.94 0.25
CA SER A 228 0.38 -29.55 0.08
C SER A 228 1.71 -29.47 -0.69
N PRO A 229 1.84 -28.60 -1.72
CA PRO A 229 3.11 -28.31 -2.40
C PRO A 229 4.26 -27.91 -1.45
N SER A 230 3.94 -27.49 -0.22
CA SER A 230 4.94 -27.20 0.81
C SER A 230 5.69 -28.44 1.30
N ALA A 231 5.02 -29.60 1.38
CA ALA A 231 5.62 -30.84 1.87
C ALA A 231 6.63 -31.41 0.87
N THR A 232 6.33 -31.31 -0.43
CA THR A 232 7.26 -31.69 -1.51
C THR A 232 8.44 -30.73 -1.59
N LYS A 233 8.23 -29.42 -1.42
CA LYS A 233 9.31 -28.42 -1.35
C LYS A 233 10.25 -28.67 -0.16
N ARG A 234 9.70 -28.96 1.03
CA ARG A 234 10.48 -29.26 2.24
C ARG A 234 11.30 -30.55 2.09
N LYS A 235 10.72 -31.61 1.50
CA LYS A 235 11.44 -32.87 1.22
C LYS A 235 12.59 -32.67 0.23
N ARG A 236 12.37 -31.87 -0.82
CA ARG A 236 13.41 -31.54 -1.82
C ARG A 236 14.57 -30.75 -1.21
N MET A 237 14.28 -29.81 -0.30
CA MET A 237 15.31 -29.05 0.45
C MET A 237 16.14 -29.96 1.36
N GLU A 238 15.50 -30.89 2.08
CA GLU A 238 16.21 -31.83 2.96
C GLU A 238 17.16 -32.76 2.16
N GLU A 239 16.73 -33.19 0.98
CA GLU A 239 17.54 -34.05 0.11
C GLU A 239 18.77 -33.32 -0.45
N LEU A 240 18.60 -32.06 -0.89
CA LEU A 240 19.72 -31.21 -1.32
C LEU A 240 20.72 -30.96 -0.18
N ALA A 241 20.23 -30.75 1.04
CA ALA A 241 21.08 -30.59 2.22
C ALA A 241 21.89 -31.86 2.54
N LYS A 242 21.27 -33.05 2.41
CA LYS A 242 21.96 -34.35 2.58
C LYS A 242 23.02 -34.57 1.50
N GLN A 243 22.74 -34.20 0.24
CA GLN A 243 23.71 -34.29 -0.85
C GLN A 243 24.92 -33.38 -0.63
N ARG A 244 24.70 -32.12 -0.19
CA ARG A 244 25.79 -31.19 0.15
C ARG A 244 26.68 -31.73 1.29
N LYS A 245 26.07 -32.29 2.34
CA LYS A 245 26.81 -32.93 3.44
C LYS A 245 27.63 -34.14 2.98
N LYS A 246 27.08 -34.97 2.09
CA LYS A 246 27.78 -36.14 1.53
C LYS A 246 28.97 -35.72 0.65
N LYS A 247 28.81 -34.70 -0.20
CA LYS A 247 29.89 -34.16 -1.04
C LYS A 247 31.03 -33.58 -0.19
N LYS A 248 30.72 -32.88 0.90
CA LYS A 248 31.73 -32.33 1.83
C LYS A 248 32.57 -33.43 2.48
N ARG A 249 31.96 -34.56 2.87
CA ARG A 249 32.69 -35.72 3.44
C ARG A 249 33.54 -36.46 2.41
N GLN A 250 33.12 -36.49 1.14
CA GLN A 250 33.88 -37.14 0.07
C GLN A 250 35.06 -36.27 -0.39
N GLY A 251 34.88 -34.95 -0.48
CA GLY A 251 35.96 -34.01 -0.85
C GLY A 251 37.13 -34.03 0.14
N THR A 252 36.85 -34.13 1.44
CA THR A 252 37.89 -34.15 2.49
C THR A 252 38.75 -35.42 2.52
N VAL A 253 38.31 -36.52 1.90
CA VAL A 253 39.11 -37.77 1.86
C VAL A 253 40.06 -37.79 0.64
N SER A 254 39.71 -37.09 -0.43
CA SER A 254 40.56 -36.95 -1.63
C SER A 254 41.82 -36.11 -1.37
N ASP A 255 41.75 -35.07 -0.54
CA ASP A 255 42.92 -34.24 -0.20
C ASP A 255 43.87 -34.90 0.81
N ALA A 256 43.38 -35.83 1.64
CA ALA A 256 44.22 -36.51 2.62
C ALA A 256 45.16 -37.58 2.00
N ARG A 257 44.92 -38.00 0.74
CA ARG A 257 45.72 -39.06 0.09
C ARG A 257 46.95 -38.55 -0.67
N VAL A 258 47.10 -37.22 -0.84
CA VAL A 258 48.24 -36.61 -1.56
C VAL A 258 49.44 -36.35 -0.62
N LEU A 259 49.23 -36.37 0.70
CA LEU A 259 50.28 -36.05 1.69
C LEU A 259 51.03 -37.26 2.27
N SER A 260 50.82 -38.48 1.77
CA SER A 260 51.45 -39.71 2.32
C SER A 260 52.48 -40.36 1.38
N GLY A 261 52.89 -39.69 0.29
CA GLY A 261 53.70 -40.28 -0.78
C GLY A 261 55.11 -39.70 -0.96
N GLN A 262 55.71 -39.08 0.06
CA GLN A 262 57.10 -38.61 0.01
C GLN A 262 57.79 -38.82 1.37
N ILE A 263 58.20 -40.05 1.65
CA ILE A 263 59.34 -40.37 2.53
C ILE A 263 60.09 -41.54 1.90
#